data_AF-A0A3M0Y8F1-F1
#
_entry.id   AF-A0A3M0Y8F1-F1
#
_cell.length_a   1.000
_cell.length_b   1.000
_cell.length_c   1.000
_cell.angle_alpha   90.00
_cell.angle_beta   90.00
_cell.angle_gamma   90.00
#
_symmetry.space_group_name_H-M   'P 1'
#
loop_
_entity.id
_entity.type
_entity.pdbx_description
1 polymer ?
#
loop_
_entity_poly.entity_id
_entity_poly.type
_entity_poly.pdbx_seq_one_letter_code
_entity_poly.pdbx_strand_id
1 'polypeptide(L)' 'VDTSKDLVSLQKELKEKLKNALDTGFEVALNIASGNGKEHMALLSALLTIPVGVRFVAYTKNGLEFIS' A
#
# COMPACT_ATOMS: atom_id res chain seq x y z
N VAL A 1 -7.22 1.14 10.29
CA VAL A 1 -6.29 2.29 10.34
C VAL A 1 -7.15 3.49 10.70
N ASP A 2 -6.71 4.40 11.55
CA ASP A 2 -7.51 5.59 11.92
C ASP A 2 -7.23 6.73 10.95
N THR A 3 -8.24 7.07 10.14
CA THR A 3 -8.13 8.03 9.02
C THR A 3 -8.28 9.49 9.46
N SER A 4 -8.59 9.72 10.73
CA SER A 4 -8.69 11.08 11.30
C SER A 4 -7.32 11.70 11.60
N LYS A 5 -6.28 10.87 11.62
CA LYS A 5 -4.88 11.24 11.87
C LYS A 5 -4.28 12.07 10.75
N ASP A 6 -3.25 12.85 11.09
CA ASP A 6 -2.44 13.56 10.09
C ASP A 6 -1.66 12.57 9.21
N LEU A 7 -1.20 13.04 8.05
CA LEU A 7 -0.57 12.19 7.04
C LEU A 7 0.70 11.50 7.55
N VAL A 8 1.49 12.19 8.38
CA VAL A 8 2.79 11.70 8.84
C VAL A 8 2.59 10.62 9.90
N SER A 9 1.67 10.83 10.85
CA SER A 9 1.33 9.82 11.84
C SER A 9 0.66 8.60 11.20
N LEU A 10 -0.21 8.81 10.21
CA LEU A 10 -0.83 7.74 9.44
C LEU A 10 0.20 6.90 8.66
N GLN A 11 1.17 7.56 8.01
CA GLN A 11 2.27 6.88 7.32
C GLN A 11 3.10 6.03 8.28
N LYS A 12 3.44 6.57 9.47
CA LYS A 12 4.21 5.84 10.48
C LYS A 12 3.46 4.59 10.97
N GLU A 13 2.18 4.72 11.30
CA GLU A 13 1.34 3.59 11.71
C GLU A 13 1.28 2.51 10.62
N LEU A 14 1.08 2.91 9.35
CA LEU A 14 1.05 1.99 8.22
C LEU A 14 2.39 1.29 8.05
N LYS A 15 3.51 2.01 8.13
CA LYS A 15 4.85 1.44 8.03
C LYS A 15 5.11 0.38 9.11
N GLU A 16 4.77 0.66 10.36
CA GLU A 16 4.96 -0.29 11.47
C GLU A 16 4.12 -1.56 11.27
N LYS A 17 2.85 -1.40 10.87
CA LYS A 17 1.95 -2.54 10.60
C LYS A 17 2.41 -3.36 9.39
N LEU A 18 2.81 -2.69 8.31
CA LEU A 18 3.31 -3.35 7.10
C LEU A 18 4.61 -4.08 7.37
N LYS A 19 5.55 -3.49 8.14
CA LYS A 19 6.81 -4.16 8.48
C LYS A 19 6.56 -5.53 9.13
N ASN A 20 5.64 -5.61 10.09
CA ASN A 20 5.31 -6.88 10.75
C ASN A 20 4.64 -7.88 9.79
N ALA A 21 3.82 -7.40 8.86
CA ALA A 21 3.14 -8.26 7.88
C ALA A 21 4.12 -8.77 6.80
N LEU A 22 5.10 -7.96 6.43
CA LEU A 22 6.10 -8.20 5.39
C LEU A 22 7.32 -8.99 5.87
N ASP A 23 7.48 -9.17 7.18
CA ASP A 23 8.63 -9.88 7.77
C ASP A 23 8.70 -11.37 7.38
N THR A 24 7.61 -11.91 6.81
CA THR A 24 7.47 -13.33 6.44
C THR A 24 7.60 -13.60 4.93
N GLY A 25 7.66 -12.57 4.08
CA GLY A 25 7.71 -12.75 2.62
C GLY A 25 7.95 -11.46 1.83
N PHE A 26 8.58 -11.59 0.66
CA PHE A 26 9.04 -10.46 -0.18
C PHE A 26 7.96 -9.92 -1.14
N GLU A 27 6.91 -10.70 -1.40
CA GLU A 27 5.84 -10.33 -2.33
C GLU A 27 4.53 -10.04 -1.58
N VAL A 28 3.91 -8.91 -1.90
CA VAL A 28 2.59 -8.54 -1.38
C VAL A 28 1.64 -8.08 -2.46
N ALA A 29 0.39 -8.53 -2.35
CA ALA A 29 -0.72 -8.01 -3.11
C ALA A 29 -1.49 -7.00 -2.25
N LEU A 30 -1.63 -5.78 -2.76
CA LEU A 30 -2.38 -4.72 -2.10
C LEU A 30 -3.54 -4.27 -2.99
N ASN A 31 -4.73 -4.19 -2.41
CA ASN A 31 -5.89 -3.59 -3.06
C ASN A 31 -6.12 -2.17 -2.53
N ILE A 32 -6.17 -1.18 -3.44
CA ILE A 32 -6.46 0.24 -3.14
C ILE A 32 -7.80 0.72 -3.71
N ALA A 33 -8.69 -0.20 -4.10
CA ALA A 33 -9.98 0.12 -4.73
C ALA A 33 -10.92 0.98 -3.87
N SER A 34 -10.66 1.07 -2.56
CA SER A 34 -11.41 1.88 -1.61
C SER A 34 -10.47 2.70 -0.72
N GLY A 35 -10.98 3.77 -0.13
CA GLY A 35 -10.22 4.68 0.72
C GLY A 35 -10.18 6.10 0.15
N ASN A 36 -9.69 7.04 0.94
CA ASN A 36 -9.54 8.44 0.57
C ASN A 36 -8.11 8.77 0.10
N GLY A 37 -7.94 9.93 -0.54
CA GLY A 37 -6.64 10.33 -1.10
C GLY A 37 -5.51 10.45 -0.06
N LYS A 38 -5.82 10.77 1.21
CA LYS A 38 -4.81 10.79 2.28
C LYS A 38 -4.34 9.39 2.64
N GLU A 39 -5.26 8.43 2.71
CA GLU A 39 -4.93 7.02 2.98
C GLU A 39 -4.07 6.42 1.88
N HIS A 40 -4.46 6.64 0.61
CA HIS A 40 -3.68 6.16 -0.53
C HIS A 40 -2.27 6.73 -0.53
N MET A 41 -2.11 8.03 -0.27
CA MET A 41 -0.79 8.66 -0.19
C MET A 41 0.05 8.16 0.99
N ALA A 42 -0.54 8.02 2.18
CA ALA A 42 0.18 7.50 3.34
C ALA A 42 0.67 6.06 3.10
N LEU A 43 -0.17 5.24 2.47
CA LEU A 43 0.12 3.84 2.19
C LEU A 43 1.20 3.66 1.12
N LEU A 44 1.09 4.36 -0.01
CA LEU A 44 2.10 4.32 -1.07
C LEU A 44 3.44 4.86 -0.55
N SER A 45 3.43 5.96 0.20
CA SER A 45 4.63 6.50 0.84
C SER A 45 5.27 5.50 1.81
N ALA A 46 4.48 4.80 2.63
CA ALA A 46 4.98 3.76 3.52
C ALA A 46 5.64 2.61 2.72
N LEU A 47 4.97 2.09 1.69
CA LEU A 47 5.48 1.00 0.85
C LEU A 47 6.79 1.37 0.13
N LEU A 48 6.89 2.56 -0.44
CA LEU A 48 8.10 3.04 -1.13
C LEU A 48 9.31 3.21 -0.19
N THR A 49 9.09 3.29 1.13
CA THR A 49 10.18 3.40 2.14
C THR A 49 10.61 2.06 2.72
N ILE A 50 9.98 0.97 2.30
CA ILE A 50 10.30 -0.40 2.70
C ILE A 50 10.90 -1.09 1.46
N PRO A 51 11.95 -1.92 1.60
CA PRO A 51 12.54 -2.62 0.46
C PRO A 51 11.64 -3.77 -0.03
N VAL A 52 10.52 -3.43 -0.67
CA VAL A 52 9.59 -4.38 -1.29
C VAL A 52 9.53 -4.18 -2.80
N GLY A 53 9.41 -5.29 -3.54
CA GLY A 53 9.06 -5.24 -4.96
C GLY A 53 7.57 -4.95 -5.12
N VAL A 54 7.21 -3.93 -5.90
CA VAL A 54 5.81 -3.62 -6.23
C VAL A 54 5.52 -3.97 -7.69
N ARG A 55 4.38 -4.64 -7.93
CA ARG A 55 3.84 -4.86 -9.27
C ARG A 55 2.49 -4.15 -9.37
N PHE A 56 2.39 -3.21 -10.30
CA PHE A 56 1.12 -2.54 -10.57
C PHE A 56 0.25 -3.41 -11.49
N VAL A 57 -0.99 -3.60 -11.08
CA VAL A 57 -2.01 -4.32 -11.85
C VAL A 57 -3.23 -3.42 -11.99
N ALA A 58 -3.84 -3.43 -13.17
CA ALA A 58 -5.12 -2.77 -13.41
C ALA A 58 -6.21 -3.81 -13.67
N TYR A 59 -7.41 -3.50 -13.19
CA TYR A 59 -8.60 -4.27 -13.51
C TYR A 59 -9.24 -3.68 -14.77
N THR A 60 -9.15 -4.39 -15.89
CA THR A 60 -9.68 -4.02 -17.20
C THR A 60 -10.93 -4.86 -17.54
N LYS A 61 -11.56 -4.56 -18.68
CA LYS A 61 -12.66 -5.39 -19.21
C LYS A 61 -12.26 -6.84 -19.50
N ASN A 62 -10.95 -7.09 -19.67
CA ASN A 62 -10.42 -8.42 -19.97
C ASN A 62 -9.90 -9.14 -18.72
N GLY A 63 -10.03 -8.54 -17.53
CA GLY A 63 -9.54 -9.08 -16.26
C GLY A 63 -8.39 -8.29 -15.65
N LEU A 64 -7.52 -8.95 -14.89
CA LEU A 64 -6.33 -8.34 -14.31
C LEU A 64 -5.22 -8.26 -15.36
N GLU A 65 -4.77 -7.05 -15.67
CA GLU A 65 -3.63 -6.80 -16.56
C GLU A 65 -2.46 -6.21 -15.76
N PHE A 66 -1.25 -6.75 -15.99
CA PHE A 66 -0.03 -6.21 -15.42
C PHE A 66 0.40 -4.98 -16.22
N ILE A 67 0.62 -3.87 -15.51
CA ILE A 67 1.19 -2.66 -16.11
C ILE A 67 2.70 -2.73 -15.86
N SER A 68 3.43 -3.35 -16.78
CA SER A 68 4.89 -3.43 -16.78
C SER A 68 5.45 -3.18 -18.17
#